data_AF-A0A8D2IWR4-F1
#
_entry.id   AF-A0A8D2IWR4-F1
#
_cell.length_a   1.000
_cell.length_b   1.000
_cell.length_c   1.000
_cell.angle_alpha   90.00
_cell.angle_beta   90.00
_cell.angle_gamma   90.00
#
_symmetry.space_group_name_H-M   'P 1'
#
loop_
_entity.id
_entity.type
_entity.pdbx_description
1 polymer ?
#
loop_
_entity_poly.entity_id
_entity_poly.type
_entity_poly.pdbx_seq_one_letter_code
_entity_poly.pdbx_strand_id
1 'polypeptide(L)'
;AFGLLKDGLALEKNQQWLIYDQQREAYVQSLLAKIFEMEKQLETVNQQQAKETKIEGIEDKERYYEELLAAARKALDTERHTITKLQSDLNGFKRKYDEAKQEVMNLKDQLKLHKQVDIQALQDENQIKGQTLQRLTHENEVTKGKLDDERKRSQALASQVELLHRSLLKQQEDHARIAVLEQQKLTECGGCTEAFHNFQSAFEDKLIIEDKHSSVKRTNLLDESFLECPKCKAQYPTSQHRELLAHIDFCAD
;
A
#
# COMPACT_ATOMS: atom_id res chain seq x y z
N ALA A 1 32.56 -105.14 114.53
CA ALA A 1 32.93 -105.59 113.17
C ALA A 1 32.31 -104.77 112.03
N PHE A 2 31.15 -104.10 112.19
CA PHE A 2 30.49 -103.35 111.10
C PHE A 2 30.92 -101.87 110.94
N GLY A 3 31.57 -101.27 111.96
CA GLY A 3 32.00 -99.85 111.95
C GLY A 3 33.28 -99.59 111.15
N LEU A 4 34.35 -100.36 111.39
CA LEU A 4 35.66 -100.18 110.75
C LEU A 4 35.66 -100.40 109.22
N LEU A 5 34.75 -101.23 108.71
CA LEU A 5 34.61 -101.46 107.25
C LEU A 5 33.92 -100.27 106.56
N LYS A 6 33.02 -99.56 107.26
CA LYS A 6 32.36 -98.35 106.77
C LYS A 6 33.33 -97.18 106.68
N ASP A 7 34.24 -97.06 107.65
CA ASP A 7 35.21 -95.97 107.72
C ASP A 7 36.26 -96.07 106.60
N GLY A 8 36.70 -97.29 106.25
CA GLY A 8 37.58 -97.52 105.09
C GLY A 8 36.92 -97.18 103.75
N LEU A 9 35.65 -97.56 103.57
CA LEU A 9 34.88 -97.23 102.37
C LEU A 9 34.59 -95.72 102.26
N ALA A 10 34.42 -95.03 103.39
CA ALA A 10 34.23 -93.59 103.43
C ALA A 10 35.52 -92.83 103.05
N LEU A 11 36.68 -93.32 103.47
CA LEU A 11 37.97 -92.74 103.11
C LEU A 11 38.26 -92.84 101.61
N GLU A 12 37.98 -94.00 101.02
CA GLU A 12 38.16 -94.23 99.58
C GLU A 12 37.23 -93.35 98.74
N LYS A 13 35.96 -93.23 99.14
CA LYS A 13 35.02 -92.30 98.47
C LYS A 13 35.46 -90.85 98.60
N ASN A 14 35.96 -90.42 99.75
CA ASN A 14 36.49 -89.07 99.93
C ASN A 14 37.70 -88.79 99.00
N GLN A 15 38.58 -89.77 98.80
CA GLN A 15 39.68 -89.64 97.83
C GLN A 15 39.17 -89.53 96.40
N GLN A 16 38.17 -90.31 96.01
CA GLN A 16 37.54 -90.22 94.69
C GLN A 16 36.86 -88.85 94.47
N TRP A 17 36.16 -88.32 95.47
CA TRP A 17 35.58 -86.98 95.42
C TRP A 17 36.65 -85.89 95.27
N LEU A 18 37.77 -86.00 95.99
CA LEU A 18 38.87 -85.05 95.88
C LEU A 18 39.52 -85.05 94.49
N ILE A 19 39.75 -86.23 93.91
CA ILE A 19 40.30 -86.35 92.55
C ILE A 19 39.31 -85.77 91.52
N TYR A 20 38.02 -86.07 91.66
CA TYR A 20 36.99 -85.51 90.79
C TYR A 20 36.91 -83.98 90.90
N ASP A 21 37.01 -83.45 92.12
CA ASP A 21 36.99 -82.02 92.39
C ASP A 21 38.18 -81.31 91.72
N GLN A 22 39.40 -81.85 91.85
CA GLN A 22 40.60 -81.33 91.19
C GLN A 22 40.50 -81.39 89.66
N GLN A 23 39.99 -82.48 89.09
CA GLN A 23 39.78 -82.59 87.64
C GLN A 23 38.73 -81.60 87.14
N ARG A 24 37.64 -81.42 87.89
CA ARG A 24 36.60 -80.43 87.58
C ARG A 24 37.19 -79.02 87.61
N GLU A 25 37.96 -78.68 88.63
CA GLU A 25 38.61 -77.37 88.74
C GLU A 25 39.60 -77.13 87.60
N ALA A 26 40.46 -78.11 87.28
CA ALA A 26 41.40 -77.99 86.17
C ALA A 26 40.69 -77.81 84.82
N TYR A 27 39.59 -78.54 84.59
CA TYR A 27 38.77 -78.38 83.39
C TYR A 27 38.13 -77.01 83.29
N VAL A 28 37.51 -76.51 84.38
CA VAL A 28 36.90 -75.17 84.43
C VAL A 28 37.95 -74.08 84.21
N GLN A 29 39.13 -74.18 84.81
CA GLN A 29 40.22 -73.24 84.58
C GLN A 29 40.69 -73.23 83.12
N SER A 30 40.78 -74.40 82.49
CA SER A 30 41.13 -74.50 81.06
C SER A 30 40.08 -73.86 80.15
N LEU A 31 38.79 -74.04 80.47
CA LEU A 31 37.68 -73.40 79.74
C LEU A 31 37.71 -71.88 79.91
N LEU A 32 37.93 -71.38 81.12
CA LEU A 32 38.04 -69.94 81.38
C LEU A 32 39.20 -69.31 80.62
N ALA A 33 40.37 -69.96 80.62
CA ALA A 33 41.51 -69.50 79.82
C ALA A 33 41.18 -69.48 78.32
N LYS A 34 40.45 -70.49 77.83
CA LYS A 34 40.02 -70.55 76.43
C LYS A 34 38.99 -69.47 76.10
N ILE A 35 38.02 -69.21 76.99
CA ILE A 35 37.03 -68.14 76.84
C ILE A 35 37.75 -66.79 76.79
N PHE A 36 38.64 -66.51 77.73
CA PHE A 36 39.40 -65.26 77.77
C PHE A 36 40.23 -65.02 76.51
N GLU A 37 40.90 -66.07 76.00
CA GLU A 37 41.65 -65.98 74.74
C GLU A 37 40.72 -65.71 73.55
N MET A 38 39.56 -66.35 73.49
CA MET A 38 38.58 -66.10 72.42
C MET A 38 37.99 -64.69 72.52
N GLU A 39 37.70 -64.19 73.71
CA GLU A 39 37.23 -62.81 73.93
C GLU A 39 38.27 -61.80 73.44
N LYS A 40 39.55 -62.02 73.75
CA LYS A 40 40.65 -61.18 73.26
C LYS A 40 40.80 -61.23 71.72
N GLN A 41 40.62 -62.41 71.13
CA GLN A 41 40.61 -62.57 69.67
C GLN A 41 39.42 -61.85 69.04
N LEU A 42 38.25 -61.87 69.67
CA LEU A 42 37.06 -61.17 69.18
C LEU A 42 37.25 -59.64 69.26
N GLU A 43 37.81 -59.15 70.36
CA GLU A 43 38.13 -57.73 70.57
C GLU A 43 39.09 -57.21 69.48
N THR A 44 40.15 -57.98 69.19
CA THR A 44 41.13 -57.63 68.15
C THR A 44 40.53 -57.65 66.75
N VAL A 45 39.70 -58.65 66.42
CA VAL A 45 38.98 -58.70 65.13
C VAL A 45 38.01 -57.51 64.99
N ASN A 46 37.25 -57.18 66.03
CA ASN A 46 36.34 -56.03 66.01
C ASN A 46 37.09 -54.70 65.83
N GLN A 47 38.23 -54.53 66.49
CA GLN A 47 39.08 -53.35 66.31
C GLN A 47 39.70 -53.29 64.91
N GLN A 48 40.11 -54.42 64.34
CA GLN A 48 40.63 -54.51 62.97
C GLN A 48 39.54 -54.12 61.96
N GLN A 49 38.33 -54.67 62.10
CA GLN A 49 37.20 -54.39 61.22
C GLN A 49 36.70 -52.94 61.36
N ALA A 50 36.67 -52.39 62.58
CA ALA A 50 36.35 -50.97 62.80
C ALA A 50 37.40 -50.05 62.17
N LYS A 51 38.69 -50.43 62.20
CA LYS A 51 39.75 -49.70 61.50
C LYS A 51 39.62 -49.83 59.99
N GLU A 52 39.38 -51.01 59.44
CA GLU A 52 39.16 -51.22 57.99
C GLU A 52 37.93 -50.47 57.46
N THR A 53 36.87 -50.34 58.25
CA THR A 53 35.67 -49.55 57.89
C THR A 53 35.95 -48.04 57.96
N LYS A 54 36.86 -47.62 58.85
CA LYS A 54 37.23 -46.21 59.09
C LYS A 54 38.40 -45.72 58.24
N ILE A 55 39.18 -46.63 57.65
CA ILE A 55 40.25 -46.34 56.68
C ILE A 55 39.58 -46.15 55.29
N GLU A 56 39.11 -44.93 55.05
CA GLU A 56 39.15 -44.21 53.75
C GLU A 56 38.49 -44.83 52.50
N GLY A 57 37.62 -45.82 52.63
CA GLY A 57 37.11 -46.57 51.46
C GLY A 57 35.68 -46.28 51.02
N ILE A 58 34.76 -46.01 51.95
CA ILE A 58 33.31 -46.04 51.69
C ILE A 58 32.76 -44.61 51.59
N GLU A 59 33.03 -43.76 52.58
CA GLU A 59 32.54 -42.37 52.62
C GLU A 59 33.09 -41.52 51.46
N ASP A 60 34.36 -41.70 51.07
CA ASP A 60 34.94 -40.96 49.93
C ASP A 60 34.40 -41.45 48.59
N LYS A 61 34.04 -42.73 48.47
CA LYS A 61 33.35 -43.25 47.27
C LYS A 61 31.92 -42.75 47.20
N GLU A 62 31.21 -42.72 48.32
CA GLU A 62 29.86 -42.15 48.41
C GLU A 62 29.87 -40.68 47.99
N ARG A 63 30.79 -39.88 48.54
CA ARG A 63 30.96 -38.46 48.16
C ARG A 63 31.26 -38.30 46.67
N TYR A 64 32.15 -39.13 46.11
CA TYR A 64 32.46 -39.10 44.68
C TYR A 64 31.22 -39.37 43.80
N TYR A 65 30.42 -40.37 44.15
CA TYR A 65 29.18 -40.67 43.41
C TYR A 65 28.11 -39.59 43.59
N GLU A 66 27.99 -39.00 44.79
CA GLU A 66 27.10 -37.87 45.04
C GLU A 66 27.46 -36.65 44.20
N GLU A 67 28.75 -36.29 44.12
CA GLU A 67 29.24 -35.20 43.28
C GLU A 67 28.97 -35.47 41.79
N LEU A 68 29.23 -36.68 41.32
CA LEU A 68 28.95 -37.07 39.93
C LEU A 68 27.45 -37.00 39.61
N LEU A 69 26.58 -37.47 40.52
CA LEU A 69 25.13 -37.37 40.38
C LEU A 69 24.65 -35.92 40.40
N ALA A 70 25.22 -35.07 41.26
CA ALA A 70 24.90 -33.65 41.32
C ALA A 70 25.28 -32.94 40.02
N ALA A 71 26.47 -33.24 39.48
CA ALA A 71 26.93 -32.72 38.19
C ALA A 71 26.02 -33.16 37.04
N ALA A 72 25.65 -34.45 36.99
CA ALA A 72 24.75 -34.99 35.98
C ALA A 72 23.34 -34.37 36.05
N ARG A 73 22.80 -34.16 37.26
CA ARG A 73 21.51 -33.47 37.48
C ARG A 73 21.57 -32.03 36.97
N LYS A 74 22.62 -31.30 37.34
CA LYS A 74 22.82 -29.92 36.88
C LYS A 74 22.91 -29.84 35.36
N ALA A 75 23.66 -30.74 34.72
CA ALA A 75 23.77 -30.81 33.27
C ALA A 75 22.41 -31.11 32.61
N LEU A 76 21.66 -32.09 33.13
CA LEU A 76 20.33 -32.41 32.64
C LEU A 76 19.37 -31.21 32.76
N ASP A 77 19.41 -30.50 33.88
CA ASP A 77 18.59 -29.31 34.06
C ASP A 77 19.00 -28.22 33.07
N THR A 78 20.29 -27.97 32.83
CA THR A 78 20.73 -27.00 31.81
C THR A 78 20.25 -27.38 30.40
N GLU A 79 20.30 -28.65 30.03
CA GLU A 79 19.77 -29.14 28.76
C GLU A 79 18.25 -28.91 28.66
N ARG A 80 17.50 -29.19 29.73
CA ARG A 80 16.04 -28.93 29.79
C ARG A 80 15.69 -27.46 29.59
N HIS A 81 16.47 -26.56 30.19
CA HIS A 81 16.28 -25.11 30.00
C HIS A 81 16.58 -24.71 28.54
N THR A 82 17.65 -25.25 27.96
CA THR A 82 18.00 -25.01 26.55
C THR A 82 16.92 -25.53 25.60
N ILE A 83 16.41 -26.73 25.82
CA ILE A 83 15.31 -27.31 25.05
C ILE A 83 14.06 -26.42 25.13
N THR A 84 13.67 -25.99 26.33
CA THR A 84 12.51 -25.10 26.52
C THR A 84 12.68 -23.77 25.76
N LYS A 85 13.89 -23.21 25.77
CA LYS A 85 14.21 -21.97 25.04
C LYS A 85 14.10 -22.19 23.53
N LEU A 86 14.75 -23.24 23.00
CA LEU A 86 14.70 -23.57 21.57
C LEU A 86 13.27 -23.87 21.09
N GLN A 87 12.46 -24.54 21.92
CA GLN A 87 11.03 -24.77 21.62
C GLN A 87 10.25 -23.46 21.52
N SER A 88 10.51 -22.51 22.43
CA SER A 88 9.89 -21.18 22.40
C SER A 88 10.31 -20.39 21.14
N ASP A 89 11.59 -20.43 20.80
CA ASP A 89 12.15 -19.79 19.60
C ASP A 89 11.56 -20.40 18.32
N LEU A 90 11.49 -21.73 18.23
CA LEU A 90 10.90 -22.45 17.11
C LEU A 90 9.43 -22.08 16.90
N ASN A 91 8.66 -22.00 18.00
CA ASN A 91 7.28 -21.55 17.96
C ASN A 91 7.16 -20.07 17.55
N GLY A 92 8.14 -19.24 17.91
CA GLY A 92 8.25 -17.86 17.43
C GLY A 92 8.50 -17.78 15.92
N PHE A 93 9.45 -18.55 15.40
CA PHE A 93 9.74 -18.61 13.96
C PHE A 93 8.56 -19.15 13.16
N LYS A 94 7.86 -20.16 13.66
CA LYS A 94 6.67 -20.71 13.01
C LYS A 94 5.57 -19.66 12.85
N ARG A 95 5.27 -18.88 13.90
CA ARG A 95 4.30 -17.79 13.82
C ARG A 95 4.70 -16.73 12.80
N LYS A 96 5.96 -16.28 12.81
CA LYS A 96 6.47 -15.31 11.83
C LYS A 96 6.38 -15.84 10.39
N TYR A 97 6.65 -17.12 10.18
CA TYR A 97 6.50 -17.75 8.87
C TYR A 97 5.04 -17.75 8.41
N ASP A 98 4.11 -18.12 9.29
CA ASP A 98 2.68 -18.13 8.99
C ASP A 98 2.15 -16.72 8.70
N GLU A 99 2.58 -15.71 9.46
CA GLU A 99 2.29 -14.29 9.23
C GLU A 99 2.81 -13.83 7.86
N ALA A 100 4.09 -14.04 7.57
CA ALA A 100 4.69 -13.66 6.28
C ALA A 100 4.02 -14.39 5.10
N LYS A 101 3.64 -15.66 5.28
CA LYS A 101 2.90 -16.41 4.28
C LYS A 101 1.53 -15.77 3.99
N GLN A 102 0.81 -15.36 5.03
CA GLN A 102 -0.48 -14.70 4.87
C GLN A 102 -0.34 -13.31 4.22
N GLU A 103 0.69 -12.55 4.59
CA GLU A 103 0.99 -11.26 3.96
C GLU A 103 1.27 -11.41 2.45
N VAL A 104 2.07 -12.41 2.06
CA VAL A 104 2.32 -12.70 0.64
C VAL A 104 1.03 -13.05 -0.11
N MET A 105 0.13 -13.82 0.51
CA MET A 105 -1.18 -14.11 -0.09
C MET A 105 -2.03 -12.84 -0.25
N ASN A 106 -2.10 -12.02 0.79
CA ASN A 106 -2.86 -10.76 0.77
C ASN A 106 -2.33 -9.81 -0.31
N LEU A 107 -1.00 -9.64 -0.40
CA LEU A 107 -0.37 -8.79 -1.41
C LEU A 107 -0.59 -9.32 -2.82
N LYS A 108 -0.60 -10.64 -3.02
CA LYS A 108 -0.91 -11.26 -4.31
C LYS A 108 -2.35 -10.96 -4.74
N ASP A 109 -3.30 -11.03 -3.82
CA ASP A 109 -4.70 -10.73 -4.10
C ASP A 109 -4.91 -9.23 -4.39
N GLN A 110 -4.25 -8.36 -3.62
CA GLN A 110 -4.23 -6.91 -3.89
C GLN A 110 -3.63 -6.58 -5.26
N LEU A 111 -2.52 -7.20 -5.63
CA LEU A 111 -1.89 -7.00 -6.94
C LEU A 111 -2.81 -7.45 -8.08
N LYS A 112 -3.52 -8.57 -7.90
CA LYS A 112 -4.49 -9.04 -8.88
C LYS A 112 -5.65 -8.05 -9.03
N LEU A 113 -6.15 -7.53 -7.91
CA LEU A 113 -7.22 -6.53 -7.90
C LEU A 113 -6.77 -5.23 -8.58
N HIS A 114 -5.59 -4.72 -8.23
CA HIS A 114 -5.02 -3.51 -8.83
C HIS A 114 -4.88 -3.64 -10.35
N LYS A 115 -4.31 -4.76 -10.82
CA LYS A 115 -4.23 -5.04 -12.27
C LYS A 115 -5.59 -5.06 -12.95
N GLN A 116 -6.61 -5.62 -12.30
CA GLN A 116 -7.96 -5.65 -12.85
C GLN A 116 -8.58 -4.25 -12.93
N VAL A 117 -8.38 -3.44 -11.89
CA VAL A 117 -8.85 -2.04 -11.86
C VAL A 117 -8.17 -1.21 -12.95
N ASP A 118 -6.85 -1.34 -13.11
CA ASP A 118 -6.11 -0.61 -14.16
C ASP A 118 -6.59 -0.99 -15.56
N ILE A 119 -6.78 -2.29 -15.81
CA ILE A 119 -7.29 -2.78 -17.09
C ILE A 119 -8.69 -2.23 -17.35
N GLN A 120 -9.57 -2.25 -16.35
CA GLN A 120 -10.93 -1.71 -16.48
C GLN A 120 -10.91 -0.21 -16.76
N ALA A 121 -10.11 0.56 -16.03
CA ALA A 121 -9.98 2.00 -16.24
C ALA A 121 -9.49 2.33 -17.66
N LEU A 122 -8.50 1.58 -18.17
CA LEU A 122 -8.02 1.74 -19.55
C LEU A 122 -9.07 1.34 -20.59
N GLN A 123 -9.88 0.31 -20.31
CA GLN A 123 -10.99 -0.08 -21.19
C GLN A 123 -12.06 1.01 -21.25
N ASP A 124 -12.46 1.56 -20.11
CA ASP A 124 -13.45 2.63 -20.01
C ASP A 124 -12.96 3.91 -20.69
N GLU A 125 -11.69 4.28 -20.45
CA GLU A 125 -11.07 5.45 -21.09
C GLU A 125 -11.02 5.30 -22.62
N ASN A 126 -10.63 4.12 -23.12
CA ASN A 126 -10.62 3.84 -24.55
C ASN A 126 -12.03 3.84 -25.16
N GLN A 127 -13.03 3.35 -24.42
CA GLN A 127 -14.42 3.39 -24.87
C GLN A 127 -14.92 4.83 -25.03
N ILE A 128 -14.66 5.69 -24.04
CA ILE A 128 -15.03 7.12 -24.08
C ILE A 128 -14.30 7.84 -25.21
N LYS A 129 -12.99 7.61 -25.34
CA LYS A 129 -12.19 8.18 -26.45
C LYS A 129 -12.72 7.72 -27.80
N GLY A 130 -13.07 6.45 -27.95
CA GLY A 130 -13.68 5.90 -29.17
C GLY A 130 -14.99 6.58 -29.54
N GLN A 131 -15.91 6.75 -28.59
CA GLN A 131 -17.18 7.46 -28.81
C GLN A 131 -16.96 8.94 -29.17
N THR A 132 -15.98 9.58 -28.53
CA THR A 132 -15.64 10.99 -28.79
C THR A 132 -15.05 11.17 -30.19
N LEU A 133 -14.14 10.26 -30.58
CA LEU A 133 -13.59 10.23 -31.93
C LEU A 133 -14.69 10.08 -32.98
N GLN A 134 -15.62 9.13 -32.82
CA GLN A 134 -16.74 8.95 -33.74
C GLN A 134 -17.58 10.22 -33.90
N ARG A 135 -17.91 10.89 -32.80
CA ARG A 135 -18.66 12.16 -32.81
C ARG A 135 -17.91 13.25 -33.56
N LEU A 136 -16.64 13.45 -33.25
CA LEU A 136 -15.80 14.45 -33.90
C LEU A 136 -15.58 14.14 -35.39
N THR A 137 -15.47 12.87 -35.77
CA THR A 137 -15.41 12.46 -37.18
C THR A 137 -16.70 12.88 -37.89
N HIS A 138 -17.86 12.58 -37.33
CA HIS A 138 -19.14 12.96 -37.91
C HIS A 138 -19.31 14.49 -38.01
N GLU A 139 -18.96 15.23 -36.95
CA GLU A 139 -19.00 16.69 -36.95
C GLU A 139 -18.07 17.29 -38.02
N ASN A 140 -16.86 16.73 -38.20
CA ASN A 140 -15.93 17.15 -39.24
C ASN A 140 -16.47 16.86 -40.65
N GLU A 141 -17.12 15.72 -40.87
CA GLU A 141 -17.77 15.41 -42.15
C GLU A 141 -18.88 16.41 -42.48
N VAL A 142 -19.71 16.74 -41.49
CA VAL A 142 -20.79 17.71 -41.63
C VAL A 142 -20.26 19.12 -41.90
N THR A 143 -19.23 19.58 -41.18
CA THR A 143 -18.64 20.91 -41.40
C THR A 143 -17.96 21.00 -42.76
N LYS A 144 -17.27 19.94 -43.19
CA LYS A 144 -16.69 19.85 -44.54
C LYS A 144 -17.77 19.97 -45.63
N GLY A 145 -18.89 19.27 -45.48
CA GLY A 145 -20.03 19.39 -46.40
C GLY A 145 -20.58 20.82 -46.49
N LYS A 146 -20.77 21.48 -45.33
CA LYS A 146 -21.22 22.88 -45.30
C LYS A 146 -20.22 23.83 -45.98
N LEU A 147 -18.93 23.62 -45.76
CA LEU A 147 -17.87 24.42 -46.40
C LEU A 147 -17.88 24.25 -47.93
N ASP A 148 -18.05 23.02 -48.42
CA ASP A 148 -18.13 22.75 -49.85
C ASP A 148 -19.37 23.40 -50.49
N ASP A 149 -20.50 23.40 -49.80
CA ASP A 149 -21.71 24.07 -50.27
C ASP A 149 -21.55 25.60 -50.28
N GLU A 150 -20.96 26.19 -49.25
CA GLU A 150 -20.71 27.63 -49.19
C GLU A 150 -19.68 28.07 -50.24
N ARG A 151 -18.68 27.22 -50.52
CA ARG A 151 -17.74 27.43 -51.63
C ARG A 151 -18.46 27.43 -52.98
N LYS A 152 -19.39 26.49 -53.22
CA LYS A 152 -20.19 26.47 -54.46
C LYS A 152 -21.06 27.73 -54.59
N ARG A 153 -21.73 28.16 -53.51
CA ARG A 153 -22.52 29.40 -53.49
C ARG A 153 -21.66 30.63 -53.80
N SER A 154 -20.48 30.71 -53.17
CA SER A 154 -19.51 31.78 -53.40
C SER A 154 -19.05 31.84 -54.87
N GLN A 155 -18.77 30.69 -55.49
CA GLN A 155 -18.40 30.60 -56.90
C GLN A 155 -19.56 31.01 -57.83
N ALA A 156 -20.79 30.61 -57.52
CA ALA A 156 -21.97 31.01 -58.28
C ALA A 156 -22.19 32.54 -58.21
N LEU A 157 -22.07 33.11 -57.01
CA LEU A 157 -22.18 34.55 -56.81
C LEU A 157 -21.06 35.31 -57.54
N ALA A 158 -19.82 34.84 -57.48
CA ALA A 158 -18.71 35.43 -58.22
C ALA A 158 -18.97 35.45 -59.74
N SER A 159 -19.50 34.35 -60.28
CA SER A 159 -19.87 34.28 -61.71
C SER A 159 -20.97 35.28 -62.07
N GLN A 160 -21.95 35.49 -61.17
CA GLN A 160 -23.00 36.49 -61.35
C GLN A 160 -22.45 37.92 -61.32
N VAL A 161 -21.56 38.24 -60.39
CA VAL A 161 -20.88 39.54 -60.30
C VAL A 161 -20.07 39.81 -61.57
N GLU A 162 -19.35 38.81 -62.10
CA GLU A 162 -18.58 38.95 -63.34
C GLU A 162 -19.48 39.23 -64.55
N LEU A 163 -20.65 38.59 -64.65
CA LEU A 163 -21.64 38.87 -65.69
C LEU A 163 -22.20 40.29 -65.58
N LEU A 164 -22.56 40.72 -64.38
CA LEU A 164 -23.05 42.09 -64.14
C LEU A 164 -21.97 43.13 -64.48
N HIS A 165 -20.72 42.90 -64.08
CA HIS A 165 -19.60 43.77 -64.41
C HIS A 165 -19.40 43.90 -65.93
N ARG A 166 -19.44 42.78 -66.66
CA ARG A 166 -19.38 42.79 -68.14
C ARG A 166 -20.55 43.54 -68.77
N SER A 167 -21.77 43.36 -68.25
CA SER A 167 -22.95 44.07 -68.74
C SER A 167 -22.86 45.57 -68.49
N LEU A 168 -22.38 45.97 -67.32
CA LEU A 168 -22.19 47.37 -66.96
C LEU A 168 -21.17 48.06 -67.86
N LEU A 169 -20.05 47.38 -68.17
CA LEU A 169 -19.05 47.89 -69.12
C LEU A 169 -19.65 48.11 -70.52
N LYS A 170 -20.41 47.14 -71.04
CA LYS A 170 -21.12 47.30 -72.32
C LYS A 170 -22.10 48.48 -72.29
N GLN A 171 -22.85 48.62 -71.20
CA GLN A 171 -23.78 49.73 -71.04
C GLN A 171 -23.06 51.08 -71.00
N GLN A 172 -21.88 51.18 -70.36
CA GLN A 172 -21.05 52.38 -70.39
C GLN A 172 -20.54 52.69 -71.80
N GLU A 173 -20.10 51.69 -72.56
CA GLU A 173 -19.70 51.86 -73.97
C GLU A 173 -20.86 52.37 -74.84
N ASP A 174 -22.07 51.84 -74.64
CA ASP A 174 -23.26 52.26 -75.37
C ASP A 174 -23.69 53.68 -74.99
N HIS A 175 -23.67 54.04 -73.70
CA HIS A 175 -23.90 55.41 -73.23
C HIS A 175 -22.87 56.40 -73.80
N ALA A 176 -21.60 56.02 -73.87
CA ALA A 176 -20.56 56.85 -74.49
C ALA A 176 -20.83 57.06 -75.99
N ARG A 177 -21.29 56.02 -76.71
CA ARG A 177 -21.72 56.15 -78.12
C ARG A 177 -22.92 57.08 -78.27
N ILE A 178 -23.94 56.95 -77.42
CA ILE A 178 -25.12 57.81 -77.43
C ILE A 178 -24.72 59.26 -77.18
N ALA A 179 -23.89 59.55 -76.18
CA ALA A 179 -23.44 60.90 -75.87
C ALA A 179 -22.73 61.58 -77.06
N VAL A 180 -21.90 60.83 -77.80
CA VAL A 180 -21.26 61.33 -79.03
C VAL A 180 -22.30 61.65 -80.12
N LEU A 181 -23.27 60.76 -80.33
CA LEU A 181 -24.35 60.96 -81.33
C LEU A 181 -25.24 62.16 -80.96
N GLU A 182 -25.57 62.33 -79.69
CA GLU A 182 -26.32 63.49 -79.19
C GLU A 182 -25.56 64.80 -79.42
N GLN A 183 -24.25 64.80 -79.20
CA GLN A 183 -23.41 65.98 -79.46
C GLN A 183 -23.34 66.31 -80.95
N GLN A 184 -23.25 65.31 -81.84
CA GLN A 184 -23.34 65.50 -83.28
C GLN A 184 -24.69 66.10 -83.69
N LYS A 185 -25.80 65.58 -83.15
CA LYS A 185 -27.16 66.12 -83.33
C LYS A 185 -27.28 67.58 -82.90
N LEU A 186 -26.71 67.94 -81.74
CA LEU A 186 -26.69 69.32 -81.24
C LEU A 186 -25.80 70.23 -82.09
N THR A 187 -24.76 69.71 -82.74
CA THR A 187 -23.86 70.47 -83.61
C THR A 187 -24.46 70.66 -85.02
N GLU A 188 -25.24 69.68 -85.51
CA GLU A 188 -26.02 69.78 -86.76
C GLU A 188 -27.26 70.69 -86.60
N CYS A 189 -27.78 70.85 -85.39
CA CYS A 189 -28.84 71.81 -85.06
C CYS A 189 -28.22 73.14 -84.60
N GLY A 190 -27.87 74.00 -85.57
CA GLY A 190 -27.48 75.38 -85.29
C GLY A 190 -28.61 76.17 -84.60
N GLY A 191 -28.56 76.24 -83.27
CA GLY A 191 -29.24 77.21 -82.42
C GLY A 191 -30.67 76.85 -81.98
N CYS A 192 -30.82 76.26 -80.81
CA CYS A 192 -32.04 76.31 -79.98
C CYS A 192 -31.68 76.09 -78.49
N THR A 193 -31.23 77.15 -77.80
CA THR A 193 -30.81 77.12 -76.40
C THR A 193 -31.94 77.28 -75.37
N GLU A 194 -33.23 77.19 -75.75
CA GLU A 194 -34.32 77.59 -74.83
C GLU A 194 -35.36 76.50 -74.49
N ALA A 195 -35.14 75.24 -74.85
CA ALA A 195 -36.13 74.18 -74.59
C ALA A 195 -35.72 73.15 -73.52
N PHE A 196 -34.57 73.29 -72.85
CA PHE A 196 -34.07 72.27 -71.93
C PHE A 196 -34.22 72.59 -70.43
N HIS A 197 -34.67 73.80 -70.05
CA HIS A 197 -34.80 74.16 -68.63
C HIS A 197 -36.12 73.73 -67.96
N ASN A 198 -37.08 73.13 -68.69
CA ASN A 198 -38.39 72.80 -68.13
C ASN A 198 -38.63 71.33 -67.78
N PHE A 199 -37.70 70.42 -68.07
CA PHE A 199 -37.87 68.99 -67.72
C PHE A 199 -37.07 68.54 -66.49
N GLN A 200 -36.11 69.34 -66.01
CA GLN A 200 -35.27 68.97 -64.86
C GLN A 200 -35.94 69.25 -63.50
N SER A 201 -36.89 70.19 -63.44
CA SER A 201 -37.60 70.54 -62.20
C SER A 201 -38.67 69.53 -61.77
N ALA A 202 -39.04 68.56 -62.62
CA ALA A 202 -40.11 67.60 -62.34
C ALA A 202 -39.61 66.26 -61.76
N PHE A 203 -38.29 66.03 -61.68
CA PHE A 203 -37.72 64.77 -61.21
C PHE A 203 -37.13 64.86 -59.79
N GLU A 204 -36.76 66.06 -59.33
CA GLU A 204 -36.21 66.28 -57.98
C GLU A 204 -37.29 66.28 -56.87
N ASP A 205 -38.56 66.46 -57.24
CA ASP A 205 -39.71 66.47 -56.30
C ASP A 205 -40.17 65.08 -55.83
N LYS A 206 -39.46 64.00 -56.19
CA LYS A 206 -39.79 62.62 -55.79
C LYS A 206 -38.70 61.84 -55.04
N LEU A 207 -37.63 62.51 -54.63
CA LEU A 207 -36.52 61.91 -53.86
C LEU A 207 -36.54 62.21 -52.35
N ILE A 208 -37.57 62.89 -51.83
CA ILE A 208 -37.75 63.07 -50.39
C ILE A 208 -38.73 62.01 -49.86
N ILE A 209 -38.28 60.75 -49.80
CA ILE A 209 -38.85 59.79 -48.86
C ILE A 209 -38.05 59.94 -47.56
N GLU A 210 -38.78 60.31 -46.52
CA GLU A 210 -38.34 60.51 -45.14
C GLU A 210 -37.30 59.47 -44.69
N ASP A 211 -36.05 59.90 -44.49
CA ASP A 211 -35.10 59.16 -43.65
C ASP A 211 -35.42 59.49 -42.18
N LYS A 212 -36.53 58.92 -41.71
CA LYS A 212 -36.94 58.87 -40.31
C LYS A 212 -36.45 57.58 -39.68
N HIS A 213 -35.15 57.30 -39.79
CA HIS A 213 -34.48 56.45 -38.83
C HIS A 213 -33.48 57.30 -38.06
N SER A 214 -33.99 57.79 -36.92
CA SER A 214 -33.19 58.10 -35.76
C SER A 214 -31.95 57.21 -35.70
N SER A 215 -30.78 57.85 -35.63
CA SER A 215 -29.55 57.19 -35.19
C SER A 215 -29.79 56.60 -33.80
N VAL A 216 -30.34 55.38 -33.77
CA VAL A 216 -30.34 54.52 -32.61
C VAL A 216 -28.88 54.28 -32.32
N LYS A 217 -28.34 55.00 -31.33
CA LYS A 217 -27.14 54.57 -30.61
C LYS A 217 -27.39 53.11 -30.29
N ARG A 218 -26.68 52.20 -30.96
CA ARG A 218 -26.67 50.79 -30.60
C ARG A 218 -26.19 50.74 -29.15
N THR A 219 -27.13 50.62 -28.22
CA THR A 219 -26.83 50.13 -26.89
C THR A 219 -26.32 48.71 -27.11
N ASN A 220 -25.01 48.54 -26.91
CA ASN A 220 -24.39 47.23 -26.98
C ASN A 220 -25.08 46.37 -25.92
N LEU A 221 -25.76 45.30 -26.33
CA LEU A 221 -26.47 44.35 -25.45
C LEU A 221 -25.56 43.68 -24.39
N LEU A 222 -24.26 43.90 -24.46
CA LEU A 222 -23.27 43.43 -23.50
C LEU A 222 -23.08 44.39 -22.31
N ASP A 223 -23.73 45.55 -22.30
CA ASP A 223 -23.57 46.55 -21.23
C ASP A 223 -24.48 46.29 -20.02
N GLU A 224 -25.43 45.35 -20.12
CA GLU A 224 -26.35 44.99 -19.02
C GLU A 224 -26.01 43.65 -18.32
N SER A 225 -24.90 42.99 -18.70
CA SER A 225 -24.46 41.74 -18.06
C SER A 225 -23.13 41.93 -17.35
N PHE A 226 -23.05 41.49 -16.09
CA PHE A 226 -21.86 41.58 -15.26
C PHE A 226 -21.20 40.20 -15.09
N LEU A 227 -19.89 40.16 -15.20
CA LEU A 227 -19.04 39.02 -14.91
C LEU A 227 -18.41 39.21 -13.53
N GLU A 228 -18.30 38.12 -12.78
CA GLU A 228 -17.73 38.16 -11.42
C GLU A 228 -16.35 37.52 -11.38
N CYS A 229 -15.45 38.14 -10.62
CA CYS A 229 -14.21 37.47 -10.24
C CYS A 229 -14.53 36.26 -9.34
N PRO A 230 -14.09 35.04 -9.69
CA PRO A 230 -14.37 33.85 -8.89
C PRO A 230 -13.73 33.88 -7.50
N LYS A 231 -12.69 34.71 -7.30
CA LYS A 231 -11.94 34.83 -6.04
C LYS A 231 -12.59 35.84 -5.09
N CYS A 232 -12.72 37.11 -5.50
CA CYS A 232 -13.18 38.21 -4.62
C CYS A 232 -14.62 38.69 -4.88
N LYS A 233 -15.34 38.10 -5.85
CA LYS A 233 -16.70 38.48 -6.25
C LYS A 233 -16.88 39.92 -6.76
N ALA A 234 -15.79 40.61 -7.10
CA ALA A 234 -15.87 41.90 -7.77
C ALA A 234 -16.59 41.76 -9.12
N GLN A 235 -17.56 42.65 -9.36
CA GLN A 235 -18.38 42.68 -10.56
C GLN A 235 -17.78 43.60 -11.63
N TYR A 236 -17.72 43.10 -12.85
CA TYR A 236 -17.21 43.82 -14.01
C TYR A 236 -18.23 43.76 -15.15
N PRO A 237 -18.54 44.87 -15.83
CA PRO A 237 -19.36 44.84 -17.04
C PRO A 237 -18.74 43.91 -18.09
N THR A 238 -19.58 43.19 -18.84
CA THR A 238 -19.10 42.27 -19.90
C THR A 238 -18.31 43.03 -20.98
N SER A 239 -18.62 44.30 -21.21
CA SER A 239 -17.84 45.22 -22.06
C SER A 239 -16.39 45.43 -21.59
N GLN A 240 -16.07 45.16 -20.31
CA GLN A 240 -14.75 45.30 -19.68
C GLN A 240 -14.10 43.95 -19.30
N HIS A 241 -14.43 42.86 -20.01
CA HIS A 241 -13.85 41.52 -19.75
C HIS A 241 -12.31 41.48 -19.68
N ARG A 242 -11.60 42.33 -20.44
CA ARG A 242 -10.12 42.42 -20.37
C ARG A 242 -9.62 42.91 -19.00
N GLU A 243 -10.35 43.81 -18.36
CA GLU A 243 -9.99 44.35 -17.05
C GLU A 243 -10.24 43.29 -15.95
N LEU A 244 -11.31 42.50 -16.08
CA LEU A 244 -11.55 41.36 -15.21
C LEU A 244 -10.44 40.30 -15.30
N LEU A 245 -9.96 39.97 -16.51
CA LEU A 245 -8.85 39.01 -16.66
C LEU A 245 -7.57 39.51 -16.00
N ALA A 246 -7.21 40.78 -16.22
CA ALA A 246 -6.06 41.39 -15.56
C ALA A 246 -6.23 41.41 -14.03
N HIS A 247 -7.44 41.62 -13.53
CA HIS A 247 -7.74 41.53 -12.11
C HIS A 247 -7.55 40.11 -11.56
N ILE A 248 -8.01 39.07 -12.27
CA ILE A 248 -7.89 37.66 -11.85
C ILE A 248 -6.43 37.23 -11.68
N ASP A 249 -5.52 37.75 -12.52
CA ASP A 249 -4.09 37.44 -12.50
C ASP A 249 -3.38 37.93 -11.22
N PHE A 250 -3.83 39.05 -10.65
CA PHE A 250 -3.25 39.64 -9.42
C PHE A 250 -4.13 39.48 -8.18
N CYS A 251 -5.35 38.98 -8.33
CA CYS A 251 -6.25 38.72 -7.22
C CYS A 251 -5.76 37.49 -6.43
N ALA A 252 -5.19 37.74 -5.25
CA ALA A 252 -4.88 36.73 -4.23
C ALA A 252 -5.95 36.80 -3.13
N ASP A 253 -6.24 35.64 -2.52
CA ASP A 253 -7.39 35.34 -1.65
C ASP A 253 -7.80 36.43 -0.65
#